data_AF-A0A177ASR3-F1
#
_entry.id   AF-A0A177ASR3-F1
#
_cell.length_a   1.000
_cell.length_b   1.000
_cell.length_c   1.000
_cell.angle_alpha   90.00
_cell.angle_beta   90.00
_cell.angle_gamma   90.00
#
_symmetry.space_group_name_H-M   'P 1'
#
loop_
_entity.id
_entity.type
_entity.pdbx_description
1 polymer ?
#
loop_
_entity_poly.entity_id
_entity_poly.type
_entity_poly.pdbx_seq_one_letter_code
_entity_poly.pdbx_strand_id
1 'polypeptide(L)'
;MNLMEQTNARNSNFLNENRLTSKSYLKANSVIPYNWKGMDENELSKIRKFQLLQIEQNKEKREYKNRENEKCCDKIKYYDRANVLTNREENRIKKNLNVLLVQENERLAKLKKCEQEYINNELYKNEVTQEYYDQFNTVTR
;
A
#
# COMPACT_ATOMS: atom_id res chain seq x y z
N MET A 1 -5.72 30.15 -80.86
CA MET A 1 -5.53 30.53 -79.45
C MET A 1 -6.03 29.46 -78.46
N ASN A 2 -6.92 28.54 -78.84
CA ASN A 2 -7.64 27.68 -77.89
C ASN A 2 -6.81 26.55 -77.23
N LEU A 3 -5.88 25.91 -77.95
CA LEU A 3 -5.17 24.73 -77.42
C LEU A 3 -4.13 25.07 -76.34
N MET A 4 -3.36 26.16 -76.55
CA MET A 4 -2.30 26.58 -75.62
C MET A 4 -2.88 27.00 -74.26
N GLU A 5 -4.02 27.69 -74.28
CA GLU A 5 -4.73 28.09 -73.07
C GLU A 5 -5.28 26.87 -72.32
N GLN A 6 -5.86 25.90 -73.03
CA GLN A 6 -6.33 24.64 -72.45
C GLN A 6 -5.19 23.84 -71.82
N THR A 7 -4.03 23.74 -72.47
CA THR A 7 -2.86 23.06 -71.91
C THR A 7 -2.30 23.78 -70.69
N ASN A 8 -2.28 25.11 -70.69
CA ASN A 8 -1.83 25.90 -69.55
C ASN A 8 -2.77 25.78 -68.35
N ALA A 9 -4.09 25.84 -68.58
CA ALA A 9 -5.08 25.65 -67.54
C ALA A 9 -4.98 24.24 -66.93
N ARG A 10 -4.89 23.20 -67.76
CA ARG A 10 -4.73 21.81 -67.32
C ARG A 10 -3.46 21.60 -66.51
N ASN A 11 -2.35 22.21 -66.91
CA ASN A 11 -1.07 22.10 -66.21
C ASN A 11 -0.93 23.06 -65.02
N SER A 12 -1.94 23.90 -64.76
CA SER A 12 -1.91 24.84 -63.65
C SER A 12 -1.86 24.11 -62.30
N ASN A 13 -1.16 24.72 -61.33
CA ASN A 13 -1.06 24.19 -59.97
C ASN A 13 -2.43 24.08 -59.25
N PHE A 14 -3.42 24.82 -59.74
CA PHE A 14 -4.78 24.79 -59.20
C PHE A 14 -5.47 23.48 -59.56
N LEU A 15 -5.48 23.09 -60.85
CA LEU A 15 -6.13 21.86 -61.30
C LEU A 15 -5.33 20.59 -60.99
N ASN A 16 -3.99 20.66 -61.00
CA ASN A 16 -3.14 19.50 -60.68
C ASN A 16 -2.93 19.26 -59.18
N GLU A 17 -3.55 20.08 -58.33
CA GLU A 17 -3.42 20.02 -56.88
C GLU A 17 -1.99 19.88 -56.36
N ASN A 18 -1.01 20.47 -57.04
CA ASN A 18 0.41 20.35 -56.69
C ASN A 18 0.65 20.69 -55.21
N ARG A 19 1.25 19.78 -54.44
CA ARG A 19 1.54 19.93 -53.01
C ARG A 19 2.83 20.70 -52.73
N LEU A 20 3.67 20.87 -53.74
CA LEU A 20 4.91 21.64 -53.61
C LEU A 20 4.62 23.12 -53.36
N THR A 21 3.44 23.62 -53.76
CA THR A 21 3.00 25.01 -53.48
C THR A 21 2.76 25.28 -51.99
N SER A 22 2.71 24.24 -51.16
CA SER A 22 2.55 24.35 -49.71
C SER A 22 3.88 24.57 -48.99
N LYS A 23 5.03 24.37 -49.65
CA LYS A 23 6.36 24.54 -49.02
C LYS A 23 6.71 26.01 -48.89
N SER A 24 7.08 26.44 -47.69
CA SER A 24 7.57 27.80 -47.46
C SER A 24 9.02 27.94 -47.92
N TYR A 25 9.32 29.04 -48.60
CA TYR A 25 10.69 29.39 -48.98
C TYR A 25 11.50 29.95 -47.79
N LEU A 26 10.83 30.46 -46.76
CA LEU A 26 11.46 31.11 -45.61
C LEU A 26 12.02 30.11 -44.59
N LYS A 27 11.42 28.91 -44.48
CA LYS A 27 11.88 27.86 -43.57
C LYS A 27 11.52 26.48 -44.10
N ALA A 28 12.53 25.62 -44.20
CA ALA A 28 12.43 24.28 -44.81
C ALA A 28 11.36 23.37 -44.19
N ASN A 29 11.14 23.47 -42.88
CA ASN A 29 10.16 22.65 -42.14
C ASN A 29 8.83 23.39 -41.89
N SER A 30 8.59 24.51 -42.57
CA SER A 30 7.35 25.26 -42.45
C SER A 30 6.50 25.14 -43.71
N VAL A 31 5.20 25.17 -43.50
CA VAL A 31 4.19 25.08 -44.54
C VAL A 31 3.45 26.41 -44.64
N ILE A 32 3.11 26.80 -45.86
CA ILE A 32 2.19 27.90 -46.14
C ILE A 32 0.77 27.46 -45.75
N PRO A 33 0.16 28.01 -44.68
CA PRO A 33 -1.05 27.43 -44.09
C PRO A 33 -2.24 27.34 -45.05
N TYR A 34 -2.47 28.38 -45.86
CA TYR A 34 -3.59 28.45 -46.80
C TYR A 34 -3.43 27.54 -48.03
N ASN A 35 -2.22 27.01 -48.27
CA ASN A 35 -1.93 26.09 -49.36
C ASN A 35 -1.76 24.64 -48.88
N TRP A 36 -1.97 24.35 -47.59
CA TRP A 36 -1.74 23.01 -47.05
C TRP A 36 -2.80 22.02 -47.53
N LYS A 37 -2.33 20.89 -48.07
CA LYS A 37 -3.18 19.83 -48.67
C LYS A 37 -3.05 18.48 -47.94
N GLY A 38 -2.60 18.50 -46.69
CA GLY A 38 -2.37 17.30 -45.88
C GLY A 38 -0.96 16.72 -46.00
N MET A 39 -0.70 15.70 -45.19
CA MET A 39 0.59 15.01 -45.09
C MET A 39 0.89 14.16 -46.33
N ASP A 40 2.18 13.94 -46.58
CA ASP A 40 2.64 13.03 -47.62
C ASP A 40 2.34 11.56 -47.24
N GLU A 41 2.15 10.71 -48.25
CA GLU A 41 1.89 9.28 -48.00
C GLU A 41 3.05 8.61 -47.27
N ASN A 42 4.28 9.06 -47.50
CA ASN A 42 5.45 8.58 -46.77
C ASN A 42 5.42 8.99 -45.29
N GLU A 43 4.93 10.19 -44.97
CA GLU A 43 4.77 10.67 -43.60
C GLU A 43 3.68 9.87 -42.88
N LEU A 44 2.53 9.66 -43.55
CA LEU A 44 1.46 8.81 -43.04
C LEU A 44 1.92 7.37 -42.82
N SER A 45 2.73 6.82 -43.73
CA SER A 45 3.33 5.49 -43.58
C SER A 45 4.27 5.40 -42.38
N LYS A 46 5.11 6.42 -42.15
CA LYS A 46 5.95 6.51 -40.94
C LYS A 46 5.12 6.56 -39.67
N ILE A 47 4.04 7.36 -39.64
CA ILE A 47 3.12 7.44 -38.51
C ILE A 47 2.49 6.07 -38.22
N ARG A 48 2.00 5.37 -39.25
CA ARG A 48 1.41 4.03 -39.11
C ARG A 48 2.43 3.02 -38.55
N LYS A 49 3.67 3.04 -39.04
CA LYS A 49 4.74 2.17 -38.50
C LYS A 49 5.02 2.46 -37.03
N PHE A 50 5.05 3.73 -36.65
CA PHE A 50 5.26 4.12 -35.25
C PHE A 50 4.09 3.71 -34.34
N GLN A 51 2.86 3.82 -34.84
CA GLN A 51 1.67 3.36 -34.11
C GLN A 51 1.70 1.84 -33.87
N LEU A 52 2.12 1.05 -34.86
CA LEU A 52 2.29 -0.39 -34.70
C LEU A 52 3.33 -0.72 -33.63
N LEU A 53 4.48 -0.02 -33.64
CA LEU A 53 5.51 -0.17 -32.62
C LEU A 53 4.98 0.19 -31.22
N GLN A 54 4.18 1.25 -31.10
CA GLN A 54 3.57 1.64 -29.83
C GLN A 54 2.59 0.59 -29.30
N ILE A 55 1.80 -0.04 -30.18
CA ILE A 55 0.88 -1.11 -29.79
C ILE A 55 1.67 -2.29 -29.21
N GLU A 56 2.75 -2.69 -29.88
CA GLU A 56 3.61 -3.78 -29.43
C GLU A 56 4.26 -3.46 -28.08
N GLN A 57 4.87 -2.28 -27.93
CA GLN A 57 5.47 -1.84 -26.67
C GLN A 57 4.46 -1.78 -25.52
N ASN A 58 3.23 -1.34 -25.80
CA ASN A 58 2.17 -1.30 -24.78
C ASN A 58 1.71 -2.70 -24.39
N LYS A 59 1.70 -3.64 -25.33
CA LYS A 59 1.41 -5.04 -25.04
C LYS A 59 2.47 -5.64 -24.12
N GLU A 60 3.75 -5.46 -24.44
CA GLU A 60 4.87 -5.92 -23.60
C GLU A 60 4.80 -5.34 -22.19
N LYS A 61 4.57 -4.02 -22.07
CA LYS A 61 4.40 -3.36 -20.77
C LYS A 61 3.25 -3.95 -19.96
N ARG A 62 2.12 -4.26 -20.61
CA ARG A 62 0.96 -4.86 -19.94
C ARG A 62 1.28 -6.28 -19.46
N GLU A 63 1.93 -7.08 -20.28
CA GLU A 63 2.36 -8.43 -19.90
C GLU A 63 3.35 -8.42 -18.74
N TYR A 64 4.34 -7.50 -18.77
CA TYR A 64 5.28 -7.32 -17.67
C TYR A 64 4.56 -6.94 -16.37
N LYS A 65 3.65 -5.96 -16.44
CA LYS A 65 2.86 -5.53 -15.27
C LYS A 65 2.00 -6.65 -14.70
N ASN A 66 1.39 -7.46 -15.57
CA ASN A 66 0.60 -8.62 -15.14
C ASN A 66 1.48 -9.65 -14.41
N ARG A 67 2.65 -9.98 -14.95
CA ARG A 67 3.61 -10.90 -14.30
C ARG A 67 4.08 -10.38 -12.95
N GLU A 68 4.38 -9.08 -12.84
CA GLU A 68 4.77 -8.48 -11.56
C GLU A 68 3.63 -8.47 -10.53
N ASN A 69 2.40 -8.21 -10.98
CA ASN A 69 1.22 -8.30 -10.13
C ASN A 69 1.00 -9.73 -9.62
N GLU A 70 1.12 -10.74 -10.49
CA GLU A 70 1.01 -12.16 -10.10
C GLU A 70 2.04 -12.52 -9.03
N LYS A 71 3.31 -12.16 -9.24
CA LYS A 71 4.37 -12.35 -8.23
C LYS A 71 4.06 -11.64 -6.92
N CYS A 72 3.50 -10.44 -6.98
CA CYS A 72 3.09 -9.69 -5.80
C CYS A 72 1.98 -10.41 -5.04
N CYS A 73 0.94 -10.87 -5.75
CA CYS A 73 -0.14 -11.66 -5.17
C CYS A 73 0.37 -12.95 -4.52
N ASP A 74 1.31 -13.64 -5.14
CA ASP A 74 1.89 -14.87 -4.57
C ASP A 74 2.72 -14.60 -3.32
N LYS A 75 3.49 -13.50 -3.30
CA LYS A 75 4.19 -13.05 -2.09
C LYS A 75 3.21 -12.73 -0.97
N ILE A 76 2.12 -12.00 -1.25
CA ILE A 76 1.09 -11.66 -0.26
C ILE A 76 0.50 -12.95 0.34
N LYS A 77 0.09 -13.91 -0.49
CA LYS A 77 -0.43 -15.20 -0.01
C LYS A 77 0.56 -15.95 0.89
N TYR A 78 1.86 -15.91 0.55
CA TYR A 78 2.90 -16.52 1.36
C TYR A 78 3.02 -15.83 2.73
N TYR A 79 3.07 -14.50 2.76
CA TYR A 79 3.12 -13.72 4.00
C TYR A 79 1.88 -13.92 4.85
N ASP A 80 0.68 -13.94 4.26
CA ASP A 80 -0.56 -14.19 4.98
C ASP A 80 -0.54 -15.56 5.65
N ARG A 81 -0.07 -16.59 4.94
CA ARG A 81 0.06 -17.94 5.52
C ARG A 81 1.07 -17.96 6.67
N ALA A 82 2.23 -17.33 6.49
CA ALA A 82 3.24 -17.23 7.55
C ALA A 82 2.68 -16.50 8.78
N ASN A 83 1.99 -15.37 8.59
CA ASN A 83 1.36 -14.61 9.66
C ASN A 83 0.31 -15.42 10.42
N VAL A 84 -0.52 -16.19 9.73
CA VAL A 84 -1.51 -17.07 10.38
C VAL A 84 -0.83 -18.12 11.25
N LEU A 85 0.28 -18.72 10.80
CA LEU A 85 1.04 -19.69 11.59
C LEU A 85 1.67 -19.04 12.82
N THR A 86 2.35 -17.90 12.64
CA THR A 86 2.96 -17.14 13.74
C THR A 86 1.91 -16.74 14.79
N ASN A 87 0.78 -16.18 14.36
CA ASN A 87 -0.32 -15.80 15.25
C ASN A 87 -0.88 -17.00 16.03
N ARG A 88 -0.94 -18.18 15.41
CA ARG A 88 -1.38 -19.41 16.11
C ARG A 88 -0.40 -19.83 17.19
N GLU A 89 0.89 -19.80 16.90
CA GLU A 89 1.92 -20.12 17.89
C GLU A 89 1.94 -19.10 19.04
N GLU A 90 1.87 -17.81 18.74
CA GLU A 90 1.76 -16.76 19.77
C GLU A 90 0.54 -16.97 20.67
N ASN A 91 -0.61 -17.31 20.09
CA ASN A 91 -1.82 -17.57 20.85
C ASN A 91 -1.70 -18.81 21.76
N ARG A 92 -0.98 -19.86 21.33
CA ARG A 92 -0.69 -21.02 22.17
C ARG A 92 0.20 -20.65 23.34
N ILE A 93 1.26 -19.88 23.09
CA ILE A 93 2.17 -19.39 24.14
C ILE A 93 1.42 -18.53 25.14
N LYS A 94 0.61 -17.56 24.66
CA LYS A 94 -0.22 -16.71 25.52
C LYS A 94 -1.18 -17.51 26.39
N LYS A 95 -1.83 -18.55 25.84
CA LYS A 95 -2.71 -19.44 26.61
C LYS A 95 -1.94 -20.16 27.73
N ASN A 96 -0.78 -20.72 27.43
CA ASN A 96 0.05 -21.41 28.42
C ASN A 96 0.51 -20.45 29.53
N LEU A 97 0.96 -19.24 29.17
CA LEU A 97 1.33 -18.21 30.13
C LEU A 97 0.15 -17.79 31.02
N ASN A 98 -1.04 -17.64 30.45
CA ASN A 98 -2.23 -17.30 31.22
C ASN A 98 -2.59 -18.40 32.23
N VAL A 99 -2.46 -19.68 31.85
CA VAL A 99 -2.68 -20.79 32.79
C VAL A 99 -1.71 -20.72 33.96
N LEU A 100 -0.42 -20.52 33.70
CA LEU A 100 0.61 -20.39 34.74
C LEU A 100 0.33 -19.18 35.66
N LEU A 101 -0.06 -18.05 35.07
CA LEU A 101 -0.38 -16.83 35.82
C LEU A 101 -1.60 -17.02 36.73
N VAL A 102 -2.63 -17.73 36.26
CA VAL A 102 -3.80 -18.06 37.07
C VAL A 102 -3.41 -18.96 38.24
N GLN A 103 -2.60 -19.98 38.01
CA GLN A 103 -2.11 -20.89 39.06
C GLN A 103 -1.32 -20.15 40.15
N GLU A 104 -0.40 -19.25 39.75
CA GLU A 104 0.34 -18.44 40.72
C GLU A 104 -0.56 -17.46 41.47
N ASN A 105 -1.53 -16.84 40.79
CA ASN A 105 -2.49 -15.95 41.46
C ASN A 105 -3.33 -16.70 42.50
N GLU A 106 -3.77 -17.92 42.21
CA GLU A 106 -4.47 -18.77 43.19
C GLU A 106 -3.59 -19.12 44.40
N ARG A 107 -2.32 -19.48 44.15
CA ARG A 107 -1.35 -19.77 45.22
C ARG A 107 -1.13 -18.55 46.10
N LEU A 108 -0.90 -17.38 45.50
CA LEU A 108 -0.71 -16.12 46.22
C LEU A 108 -1.97 -15.71 46.99
N ALA A 109 -3.17 -15.90 46.43
CA ALA A 109 -4.43 -15.61 47.09
C ALA A 109 -4.62 -16.47 48.35
N LYS A 110 -4.31 -17.77 48.28
CA LYS A 110 -4.34 -18.68 49.44
C LYS A 110 -3.37 -18.23 50.52
N LEU A 111 -2.12 -17.93 50.16
CA LEU A 111 -1.10 -17.47 51.11
C LEU A 111 -1.52 -16.18 51.82
N LYS A 112 -1.96 -15.17 51.06
CA LYS A 112 -2.45 -13.91 51.62
C LYS A 112 -3.65 -14.10 52.54
N LYS A 113 -4.54 -15.01 52.19
CA LYS A 113 -5.70 -15.35 53.05
C LYS A 113 -5.25 -15.95 54.38
N CYS A 114 -4.34 -16.94 54.35
CA CYS A 114 -3.80 -17.55 55.57
C CYS A 114 -3.04 -16.52 56.43
N GLU A 115 -2.24 -15.66 55.81
CA GLU A 115 -1.51 -14.58 56.51
C GLU A 115 -2.49 -13.60 57.17
N GLN A 116 -3.56 -13.20 56.47
CA GLN A 116 -4.58 -12.32 57.03
C GLN A 116 -5.33 -12.99 58.20
N GLU A 117 -5.64 -14.28 58.10
CA GLU A 117 -6.27 -15.04 59.18
C GLU A 117 -5.36 -15.09 60.42
N TYR A 118 -4.05 -15.32 60.24
CA TYR A 118 -3.06 -15.28 61.33
C TYR A 118 -2.99 -13.90 62.01
N ILE A 119 -2.88 -12.83 61.21
CA ILE A 119 -2.83 -11.46 61.73
C ILE A 119 -4.08 -11.13 62.54
N ASN A 120 -5.26 -11.47 62.01
CA ASN A 120 -6.53 -11.15 62.66
C ASN A 120 -6.76 -11.94 63.96
N ASN A 121 -6.36 -13.22 64.00
CA ASN A 121 -6.69 -14.11 65.10
C ASN A 121 -5.62 -14.19 66.19
N GLU A 122 -4.33 -14.12 65.81
CA GLU A 122 -3.23 -14.25 66.76
C GLU A 122 -2.61 -12.89 67.11
N LEU A 123 -2.31 -12.05 66.12
CA LEU A 123 -1.58 -10.80 66.35
C LEU A 123 -2.47 -9.70 66.93
N TYR A 124 -3.69 -9.54 66.43
CA TYR A 124 -4.62 -8.50 66.89
C TYR A 124 -5.42 -8.89 68.14
N LYS A 125 -5.17 -10.07 68.70
CA LYS A 125 -5.74 -10.45 69.98
C LYS A 125 -4.97 -9.75 71.09
N ASN A 126 -5.49 -8.61 71.55
CA ASN A 126 -4.95 -7.94 72.73
C ASN A 126 -5.22 -8.80 73.97
N GLU A 127 -4.17 -9.41 74.50
CA GLU A 127 -4.19 -10.06 75.80
C GLU A 127 -3.68 -9.07 76.85
N VAL A 128 -4.47 -8.92 77.90
CA VAL A 128 -4.15 -8.02 79.01
C VAL A 128 -3.12 -8.73 79.88
N THR A 129 -1.92 -8.15 80.01
CA THR A 129 -0.85 -8.72 80.83
C THR A 129 -1.19 -8.63 82.32
N GLN A 130 -0.67 -9.57 83.12
CA GLN A 130 -0.87 -9.58 84.57
C GLN A 130 -0.50 -8.23 85.21
N GLU A 131 0.57 -7.61 84.70
CA GLU A 131 1.06 -6.29 85.07
C GLU A 131 0.01 -5.17 84.93
N TYR A 132 -0.97 -5.31 84.03
CA TYR A 132 -2.07 -4.36 83.91
C TYR A 132 -3.06 -4.50 85.07
N TYR A 133 -3.36 -5.74 85.50
CA TYR A 133 -4.25 -5.97 86.64
C TYR A 133 -3.61 -5.53 87.96
N ASP A 134 -2.29 -5.70 88.09
CA ASP A 134 -1.52 -5.31 89.28
C ASP A 134 -1.47 -3.77 89.50
N GLN A 135 -1.85 -2.96 88.51
CA GLN A 135 -1.93 -1.50 88.64
C GLN A 135 -3.12 -1.04 89.48
N PHE A 136 -4.19 -1.84 89.56
CA PHE A 136 -5.41 -1.49 90.30
C PHE A 136 -5.25 -1.80 91.80
N ASN A 137 -5.83 -0.95 92.66
CA ASN A 137 -5.78 -1.06 94.14
C ASN A 137 -4.40 -0.85 94.79
N THR A 138 -3.47 -0.19 94.10
CA THR A 138 -2.10 0.07 94.60
C THR A 138 -1.99 1.25 95.57
N VAL A 139 -3.01 2.12 95.66
CA VAL A 139 -3.02 3.30 96.54
C VAL A 139 -4.37 3.48 97.22
N THR A 140 -4.35 3.73 98.53
CA THR A 140 -5.53 4.06 99.34
C THR A 140 -5.86 5.55 99.19
N ARG A 141 -7.14 5.88 98.96
CA ARG A 141 -7.64 7.25 98.75
C ARG A 141 -7.67 8.08 100.03
#